data_AF-A0A818ZHV9-F1
#
_entry.id   AF-A0A818ZHV9-F1
#
_cell.length_a   1.000
_cell.length_b   1.000
_cell.length_c   1.000
_cell.angle_alpha   90.00
_cell.angle_beta   90.00
_cell.angle_gamma   90.00
#
_symmetry.space_group_name_H-M   'P 1'
#
loop_
_entity.id
_entity.type
_entity.pdbx_description
1 polymer ?
#
loop_
_entity_poly.entity_id
_entity_poly.type
_entity_poly.pdbx_seq_one_letter_code
_entity_poly.pdbx_strand_id
1 'polypeptide(L)'
;MTISTTGCYTFTSSSNIDLYGNLYQNYFVPSSPSSNLLVQDDESGGNSQFQFAVNLEAGATYILVVTTYSPSVTGAFSICVTGPNRVSFPGNVARSPETNKI
;
A
#
# COMPACT_ATOMS: atom_id res chain seq x y z
N MET A 1 7.99 -5.04 0.89
CA MET A 1 8.53 -4.62 2.21
C MET A 1 8.83 -5.85 3.04
N THR A 2 9.92 -5.81 3.81
CA THR A 2 10.28 -6.90 4.72
C THR A 2 10.11 -6.42 6.16
N ILE A 3 9.53 -7.27 7.00
CA ILE A 3 9.29 -6.97 8.41
C ILE A 3 10.39 -7.58 9.26
N SER A 4 11.02 -6.77 10.11
CA SER A 4 12.08 -7.20 11.02
C SER A 4 11.57 -7.49 12.43
N THR A 5 10.33 -7.10 12.76
CA THR A 5 9.74 -7.29 14.09
C THR A 5 8.25 -7.60 13.96
N THR A 6 7.83 -8.73 14.52
CA THR A 6 6.42 -9.11 14.56
C THR A 6 5.62 -8.10 15.36
N GLY A 7 4.45 -7.72 14.86
CA GLY A 7 3.49 -6.90 15.60
C GLY A 7 2.50 -6.17 14.71
N CYS A 8 1.74 -5.26 15.31
CA CYS A 8 0.71 -4.50 14.60
C CYS A 8 1.31 -3.30 13.88
N TYR A 9 1.12 -3.24 12.56
CA TYR A 9 1.51 -2.11 11.73
C TYR A 9 0.27 -1.40 11.22
N THR A 10 0.30 -0.06 11.25
CA THR A 10 -0.75 0.78 10.69
C THR A 10 -0.24 1.45 9.42
N PHE A 11 -1.04 1.37 8.37
CA PHE A 11 -0.80 2.01 7.09
C PHE A 11 -1.85 3.09 6.89
N THR A 12 -1.42 4.26 6.42
CA THR A 12 -2.31 5.36 6.07
C THR A 12 -1.87 5.99 4.76
N SER A 13 -2.83 6.48 3.96
CA SER A 13 -2.56 7.36 2.83
C SER A 13 -2.95 8.80 3.10
N SER A 14 -2.35 9.71 2.33
CA SER A 14 -2.79 11.09 2.26
C SER A 14 -2.61 11.61 0.83
N SER A 15 -3.70 12.12 0.27
CA SER A 15 -3.78 12.69 -1.08
C SER A 15 -5.06 13.53 -1.24
N ASN A 16 -5.17 14.22 -2.37
CA ASN A 16 -6.40 14.86 -2.84
C ASN A 16 -7.18 13.99 -3.86
N ILE A 17 -6.66 12.79 -4.18
CA ILE A 17 -7.35 11.80 -5.00
C ILE A 17 -7.80 10.62 -4.13
N ASP A 18 -8.85 9.95 -4.57
CA ASP A 18 -9.43 8.79 -3.92
C ASP A 18 -8.50 7.57 -4.06
N LEU A 19 -7.95 7.10 -2.94
CA LEU A 19 -6.93 6.05 -2.91
C LEU A 19 -7.44 4.78 -2.26
N TYR A 20 -7.16 3.66 -2.92
CA TYR A 20 -7.48 2.33 -2.46
C TYR A 20 -6.20 1.54 -2.16
N GLY A 21 -6.00 1.19 -0.88
CA GLY A 21 -4.84 0.44 -0.42
C GLY A 21 -5.12 -1.06 -0.28
N ASN A 22 -4.23 -1.90 -0.79
CA ASN A 22 -4.33 -3.36 -0.76
C ASN A 22 -3.01 -3.97 -0.28
N LEU A 23 -3.03 -4.74 0.80
CA LEU A 23 -1.84 -5.40 1.34
C LEU A 23 -1.87 -6.90 1.10
N TYR A 24 -0.79 -7.42 0.52
CA TYR A 24 -0.62 -8.82 0.18
C TYR A 24 0.55 -9.45 0.94
N GLN A 25 0.45 -10.75 1.23
CA GLN A 25 1.59 -11.55 1.70
C GLN A 25 2.37 -12.15 0.54
N ASN A 26 3.70 -12.14 0.63
CA ASN A 26 4.66 -12.69 -0.33
C ASN A 26 4.68 -11.99 -1.71
N TYR A 27 3.61 -12.12 -2.50
CA TYR A 27 3.54 -11.60 -3.87
C TYR A 27 2.11 -11.25 -4.29
N PHE A 28 2.00 -10.29 -5.22
CA PHE A 28 0.75 -9.88 -5.86
C PHE A 28 0.60 -10.53 -7.25
N VAL A 29 -0.58 -11.02 -7.58
CA VAL A 29 -0.92 -11.61 -8.88
C VAL A 29 -1.97 -10.73 -9.58
N PRO A 30 -1.61 -9.91 -10.58
CA PRO A 30 -2.55 -8.99 -11.23
C PRO A 30 -3.78 -9.67 -11.84
N SER A 31 -3.63 -10.89 -12.36
CA SER A 31 -4.74 -11.67 -12.93
C SER A 31 -5.65 -12.34 -11.88
N SER A 32 -5.26 -12.29 -10.61
CA SER A 32 -6.02 -12.84 -9.47
C SER A 32 -5.82 -11.96 -8.24
N PRO A 33 -6.42 -10.75 -8.23
CA PRO A 33 -6.12 -9.71 -7.23
C PRO A 33 -6.62 -10.03 -5.82
N SER A 34 -7.36 -11.12 -5.62
CA SER A 34 -7.73 -11.64 -4.30
C SER A 34 -6.70 -12.64 -3.75
N SER A 35 -5.79 -13.15 -4.57
CA SER A 35 -4.76 -14.09 -4.13
C SER A 35 -3.78 -13.42 -3.18
N ASN A 36 -3.54 -14.05 -2.03
CA ASN A 36 -2.65 -13.56 -0.96
C ASN A 36 -3.03 -12.21 -0.35
N LEU A 37 -4.24 -11.70 -0.61
CA LEU A 37 -4.73 -10.46 -0.03
C LEU A 37 -4.96 -10.65 1.48
N LEU A 38 -4.46 -9.73 2.28
CA LEU A 38 -4.63 -9.72 3.74
C LEU A 38 -5.68 -8.71 4.19
N VAL A 39 -5.59 -7.50 3.65
CA VAL A 39 -6.46 -6.38 4.01
C VAL A 39 -6.48 -5.38 2.87
N GLN A 40 -7.62 -4.71 2.72
CA GLN A 40 -7.83 -3.62 1.78
C GLN A 40 -8.79 -2.60 2.42
N ASP A 41 -8.66 -1.33 2.05
CA ASP A 41 -9.51 -0.24 2.54
C ASP A 41 -9.39 0.98 1.60
N ASP A 42 -10.45 1.74 1.41
CA ASP A 42 -10.50 2.95 0.57
C ASP A 42 -10.96 4.23 1.29
N GLU A 43 -11.58 4.12 2.48
CA GLU A 43 -12.17 5.29 3.15
C GLU A 43 -11.85 5.49 4.63
N SER A 44 -11.31 4.49 5.34
CA SER A 44 -11.23 4.55 6.81
C SER A 44 -10.29 5.63 7.34
N GLY A 45 -9.37 6.15 6.51
CA GLY A 45 -8.49 7.27 6.84
C GLY A 45 -9.12 8.65 6.70
N GLY A 46 -10.36 8.73 6.21
CA GLY A 46 -11.07 9.97 5.91
C GLY A 46 -10.58 10.65 4.62
N ASN A 47 -11.39 11.54 4.04
CA ASN A 47 -11.09 12.19 2.74
C ASN A 47 -10.78 11.17 1.61
N SER A 48 -11.50 10.04 1.57
CA SER A 48 -11.28 8.95 0.61
C SER A 48 -9.84 8.42 0.59
N GLN A 49 -9.28 8.27 1.80
CA GLN A 49 -7.96 7.72 2.02
C GLN A 49 -8.07 6.43 2.80
N PHE A 50 -7.19 5.49 2.48
CA PHE A 50 -7.15 4.23 3.18
C PHE A 50 -6.47 4.36 4.54
N GLN A 51 -6.96 3.59 5.52
CA GLN A 51 -6.32 3.31 6.79
C GLN A 51 -6.62 1.88 7.24
N PHE A 52 -5.57 1.11 7.49
CA PHE A 52 -5.73 -0.21 8.10
C PHE A 52 -4.61 -0.55 9.06
N ALA A 53 -4.93 -1.34 10.07
CA ALA A 53 -3.99 -1.90 11.03
C ALA A 53 -3.98 -3.44 10.89
N VAL A 54 -2.79 -4.03 10.81
CA VAL A 54 -2.62 -5.45 10.53
C VAL A 54 -1.40 -6.00 11.26
N ASN A 55 -1.52 -7.21 11.80
CA ASN A 55 -0.41 -7.90 12.43
C ASN A 55 0.48 -8.53 11.33
N LEU A 56 1.76 -8.16 11.33
CA LEU A 56 2.76 -8.67 10.40
C LEU A 56 3.82 -9.47 11.14
N GLU A 57 4.41 -10.44 10.46
CA GLU A 57 5.38 -11.38 11.02
C GLU A 57 6.81 -11.01 10.59
N ALA A 58 7.75 -11.10 11.53
CA ALA A 58 9.17 -10.94 11.24
C ALA A 58 9.67 -11.99 10.23
N GLY A 59 10.49 -11.57 9.28
CA GLY A 59 11.03 -12.43 8.22
C GLY A 59 10.10 -12.62 7.03
N ALA A 60 8.82 -12.25 7.13
CA ALA A 60 7.89 -12.28 6.01
C ALA A 60 8.05 -11.07 5.08
N THR A 61 7.66 -11.25 3.82
CA THR A 61 7.60 -10.19 2.82
C THR A 61 6.15 -9.85 2.54
N TYR A 62 5.84 -8.56 2.43
CA TYR A 62 4.52 -8.05 2.08
C TYR A 62 4.60 -7.08 0.91
N ILE A 63 3.54 -7.00 0.12
CA ILE A 63 3.41 -6.08 -1.01
C ILE A 63 2.23 -5.16 -0.75
N LEU A 64 2.49 -3.86 -0.70
CA LEU A 64 1.43 -2.85 -0.68
C LEU A 64 1.20 -2.40 -2.11
N VAL A 65 -0.02 -2.62 -2.61
CA VAL A 65 -0.49 -2.10 -3.89
C VAL A 65 -1.43 -0.94 -3.58
N VAL A 66 -1.11 0.25 -4.12
CA VAL A 66 -1.97 1.42 -4.03
C VAL A 66 -2.51 1.73 -5.41
N THR A 67 -3.83 1.87 -5.48
CA THR A 67 -4.56 2.23 -6.70
C THR A 67 -5.47 3.42 -6.41
N THR A 68 -6.11 3.94 -7.45
CA THR A 68 -7.20 4.89 -7.31
C THR A 68 -8.53 4.14 -7.38
N TYR A 69 -9.53 4.59 -6.63
CA TYR A 69 -10.86 3.98 -6.69
C TYR A 69 -11.45 4.04 -8.12
N SER A 70 -11.29 5.20 -8.76
CA SER A 70 -11.71 5.41 -10.16
C SER A 70 -10.57 5.12 -11.14
N PRO A 71 -10.86 4.55 -12.32
CA PRO A 71 -9.85 4.32 -13.35
C PRO A 71 -9.32 5.63 -13.94
N SER A 72 -8.08 5.61 -14.44
CA SER A 72 -7.42 6.74 -15.13
C SER A 72 -7.22 8.01 -14.30
N VAL A 73 -7.30 7.90 -12.97
CA VAL A 73 -6.95 8.99 -12.06
C VAL A 73 -5.46 8.90 -11.75
N THR A 74 -4.77 10.05 -11.75
CA THR A 74 -3.36 10.17 -11.35
C THR A 74 -3.20 11.37 -10.44
N GLY A 75 -2.17 11.34 -9.60
CA GLY A 75 -1.90 12.41 -8.67
C GLY A 75 -0.81 12.03 -7.68
N ALA A 76 -0.26 13.05 -7.02
CA ALA A 76 0.69 12.83 -5.94
C ALA A 76 -0.01 12.23 -4.73
N PHE A 77 0.69 11.33 -4.04
CA PHE A 77 0.23 10.75 -2.79
C PHE A 77 1.40 10.50 -1.85
N SER A 78 1.07 10.34 -0.58
CA SER A 78 2.02 9.89 0.44
C SER A 78 1.44 8.71 1.21
N ILE A 79 2.33 7.85 1.69
CA ILE A 79 1.99 6.69 2.52
C ILE A 79 2.81 6.81 3.79
N CYS A 80 2.15 6.65 4.94
CA CYS A 80 2.81 6.53 6.23
C CYS A 80 2.59 5.11 6.77
N VAL A 81 3.65 4.56 7.38
CA VAL A 81 3.60 3.25 8.05
C VAL A 81 4.19 3.39 9.43
N THR A 82 3.40 3.04 10.44
CA THR A 82 3.81 3.02 11.85
C THR A 82 3.71 1.59 12.40
N GLY A 83 4.57 1.25 13.37
CA GLY A 83 4.62 -0.09 13.95
C GLY A 83 5.77 -0.25 14.95
N PRO A 84 6.03 -1.48 15.45
CA PRO A 84 7.04 -1.76 16.46
C PRO A 84 8.48 -1.40 16.04
N ASN A 85 8.75 -1.40 14.73
CA ASN A 85 10.04 -1.01 14.18
C ASN A 85 9.90 -0.41 12.78
N ARG A 86 10.98 0.19 12.28
CA ARG A 86 11.01 0.76 10.92
C ARG A 86 10.85 -0.35 9.88
N VAL A 87 9.91 -0.14 8.96
CA VAL A 87 9.73 -0.98 7.77
C VAL A 87 10.82 -0.65 6.75
N SER A 88 11.42 -1.68 6.15
CA SER A 88 12.36 -1.51 5.04
C SER A 88 11.66 -1.75 3.70
N PHE A 89 11.79 -0.78 2.80
CA PHE A 89 11.32 -0.87 1.43
C PHE A 89 12.53 -1.19 0.53
N PRO A 90 12.64 -2.41 0.00
CA PRO A 90 13.69 -2.73 -0.95
C PRO A 90 13.38 -2.04 -2.28
N GLY A 91 14.05 -0.91 -2.56
CA GLY A 91 14.00 -0.21 -3.84
C GLY A 91 13.56 1.24 -3.73
N ASN A 92 14.22 2.11 -4.52
CA ASN A 92 13.80 3.48 -4.74
C ASN A 92 12.29 3.50 -5.05
N VAL A 93 11.52 4.35 -4.38
CA VAL A 93 10.12 4.62 -4.73
C VAL A 93 10.11 5.08 -6.19
N ALA A 94 9.87 4.15 -7.10
CA ALA A 94 9.85 4.44 -8.52
C ALA A 94 8.58 5.25 -8.78
N ARG A 95 8.72 6.57 -8.86
CA ARG A 95 7.75 7.39 -9.58
C ARG A 95 7.75 6.86 -11.01
N SER A 96 6.64 6.30 -11.48
CA SER A 96 6.54 5.96 -12.90
C SER A 96 6.82 7.24 -13.70
N PRO A 97 7.66 7.22 -14.74
CA PRO A 97 7.71 8.32 -15.69
C PRO A 97 6.32 8.43 -16.29
N GLU A 98 5.66 9.56 -16.09
CA GLU A 98 4.43 9.90 -16.80
C GLU A 98 4.75 9.81 -18.30
N THR A 99 4.14 8.86 -19.01
CA THR A 99 4.23 8.81 -20.46
C THR A 99 3.53 10.04 -21.03
N ASN A 100 4.31 11.05 -21.39
CA ASN A 100 3.92 12.04 -22.39
C ASN A 100 3.55 11.28 -23.67
N LYS A 101 2.25 11.11 -23.92
CA LYS A 101 1.76 10.78 -25.26
C LYS A 101 1.52 12.09 -26.00
N ILE A 102 2.44 12.34 -26.94
CA ILE A 102 2.31 13.04 -28.24
C ILE A 102 0.95 13.64 -28.58
#